data_AF-A0A7C3CWP6-F1
#
_entry.id   AF-A0A7C3CWP6-F1
#
_cell.length_a   1.000
_cell.length_b   1.000
_cell.length_c   1.000
_cell.angle_alpha   90.00
_cell.angle_beta   90.00
_cell.angle_gamma   90.00
#
_symmetry.space_group_name_H-M   'P 1'
#
loop_
_entity.id
_entity.type
_entity.pdbx_description
1 polymer ?
#
loop_
_entity_poly.entity_id
_entity_poly.type
_entity_poly.pdbx_seq_one_letter_code
_entity_poly.pdbx_strand_id
1 'polypeptide(L)'
;MKILAPIPEIEARFLFLALQADPIEQKGYKRHFSTLKEKLIPFPQKDTGEQQKIADCLSSLDDLIRAQGERIETLKQHKKGLMQQLFPQEVG
;
A
#
# COMPACT_ATOMS: atom_id res chain seq x y z
N MET A 1 0.47 22.87 1.98
CA MET A 1 0.60 21.56 1.30
C MET A 1 -0.67 21.33 0.49
N LYS A 2 -0.59 21.04 -0.81
CA LYS A 2 -1.78 20.68 -1.60
C LYS A 2 -1.88 19.15 -1.59
N ILE A 3 -3.00 18.63 -1.12
CA ILE A 3 -3.29 17.19 -1.08
C ILE A 3 -4.19 16.87 -2.28
N LEU A 4 -3.94 15.74 -2.94
CA LEU A 4 -4.82 15.26 -4.00
C LEU A 4 -6.13 14.74 -3.37
N ALA A 5 -7.27 15.23 -3.86
CA ALA A 5 -8.59 14.79 -3.40
C ALA A 5 -9.36 14.16 -4.57
N PRO A 6 -10.17 13.11 -4.32
CA PRO A 6 -11.02 12.53 -5.34
C PRO A 6 -12.16 13.49 -5.73
N ILE A 7 -12.65 13.35 -6.95
CA ILE A 7 -13.94 13.92 -7.36
C ILE A 7 -15.09 13.14 -6.68
N PRO A 8 -16.31 13.71 -6.60
CA PRO A 8 -17.43 13.08 -5.89
C PRO A 8 -17.76 11.66 -6.32
N GLU A 9 -17.44 11.28 -7.56
CA GLU A 9 -17.72 9.98 -8.17
C GLU A 9 -16.71 8.90 -7.77
N ILE A 10 -15.63 9.26 -7.09
CA ILE A 10 -14.54 8.36 -6.72
C ILE A 10 -14.40 8.31 -5.19
N GLU A 11 -14.36 7.10 -4.65
CA GLU A 11 -14.05 6.80 -3.26
C GLU A 11 -12.54 7.00 -3.02
N ALA A 12 -12.17 7.58 -1.88
CA ALA A 12 -10.81 8.01 -1.62
C ALA A 12 -9.82 6.84 -1.53
N ARG A 13 -10.19 5.73 -0.88
CA ARG A 13 -9.32 4.55 -0.77
C ARG A 13 -9.22 3.82 -2.11
N PHE A 14 -10.31 3.76 -2.89
CA PHE A 14 -10.24 3.29 -4.27
C PHE A 14 -9.25 4.10 -5.11
N LEU A 15 -9.31 5.44 -5.07
CA LEU A 15 -8.35 6.30 -5.77
C LEU A 15 -6.91 6.03 -5.32
N PHE A 16 -6.69 5.91 -4.01
CA PHE A 16 -5.38 5.61 -3.45
C PHE A 16 -4.82 4.29 -4.00
N LEU A 17 -5.62 3.22 -3.97
CA LEU A 17 -5.23 1.91 -4.49
C LEU A 17 -5.00 1.93 -6.01
N ALA A 18 -5.82 2.64 -6.77
CA ALA A 18 -5.64 2.82 -8.21
C ALA A 18 -4.31 3.53 -8.53
N LEU A 19 -3.94 4.54 -7.75
CA LEU A 19 -2.68 5.26 -7.92
C LEU A 19 -1.45 4.45 -7.47
N GLN A 20 -1.61 3.48 -6.58
CA GLN A 20 -0.54 2.53 -6.28
C GLN A 20 -0.30 1.55 -7.43
N ALA A 21 -1.39 1.05 -8.03
CA ALA A 21 -1.31 0.13 -9.17
C ALA A 21 -0.76 0.79 -10.44
N ASP A 22 -1.08 2.07 -10.65
CA ASP A 22 -0.61 2.84 -11.79
C ASP A 22 -0.09 4.23 -11.34
N PRO A 23 1.15 4.32 -10.84
CA PRO A 23 1.69 5.53 -10.25
C PRO A 23 1.84 6.67 -11.26
N ILE A 24 1.74 7.89 -10.75
CA ILE A 24 1.96 9.09 -11.56
C ILE A 24 3.46 9.32 -11.66
N GLU A 25 4.01 9.24 -12.87
CA GLU A 25 5.41 9.58 -13.11
C GLU A 25 5.65 11.06 -12.79
N GLN A 26 6.55 11.32 -11.84
CA GLN A 26 6.99 12.69 -11.54
C GLN A 26 7.97 13.17 -12.60
N LYS A 27 7.46 13.83 -13.65
CA LYS A 27 8.29 14.45 -14.70
C LYS A 27 8.77 15.85 -14.30
N GLY A 28 9.53 15.94 -13.20
CA GLY A 28 10.26 17.15 -12.77
C GLY A 28 9.44 18.44 -12.67
N TYR A 29 10.11 19.59 -12.81
CA TYR A 29 9.51 20.94 -12.72
C TYR A 29 8.70 21.32 -13.98
N LYS A 30 7.86 20.41 -14.51
CA LYS A 30 6.85 20.78 -15.48
C LYS A 30 5.63 21.30 -14.72
N ARG A 31 5.44 22.61 -14.87
CA ARG A 31 4.38 23.40 -14.27
C ARG A 31 3.03 22.72 -14.50
N HIS A 32 2.42 22.34 -13.39
CA HIS A 32 1.06 21.82 -13.25
C HIS A 32 0.87 20.38 -13.73
N PHE A 33 0.12 19.64 -12.94
CA PHE A 33 -0.26 18.23 -13.11
C PHE A 33 -1.09 17.97 -14.38
N SER A 34 -0.68 18.44 -15.56
CA SER A 34 -1.35 18.18 -16.83
C SER A 34 -1.46 16.67 -17.10
N THR A 35 -0.47 15.90 -16.66
CA THR A 35 -0.50 14.44 -16.70
C THR A 35 -1.69 13.84 -15.91
N LEU A 36 -2.14 14.49 -14.83
CA LEU A 36 -3.36 14.06 -14.11
C LEU A 36 -4.64 14.33 -14.91
N LYS A 37 -4.64 15.35 -15.76
CA LYS A 37 -5.79 15.65 -16.63
C LYS A 37 -5.88 14.70 -17.82
N GLU A 38 -4.73 14.20 -18.27
CA GLU A 38 -4.62 13.30 -19.43
C GLU A 38 -4.81 11.83 -19.04
N LYS A 39 -4.49 11.46 -17.80
CA LYS A 39 -4.58 10.08 -17.33
C LYS A 39 -6.03 9.68 -17.10
N LEU A 40 -6.53 8.78 -17.94
CA LEU A 40 -7.85 8.16 -17.79
C LEU A 40 -7.72 6.95 -16.86
N ILE A 41 -8.29 7.04 -15.67
CA ILE A 41 -8.45 5.91 -14.76
C ILE A 41 -9.89 5.44 -14.90
N PRO A 42 -10.17 4.26 -15.47
CA PRO A 42 -11.53 3.72 -15.45
C PRO A 42 -11.90 3.38 -14.01
N PHE A 43 -13.09 3.80 -13.58
CA PHE A 43 -13.62 3.51 -12.25
C PHE A 43 -15.07 3.02 -12.35
N PRO A 44 -15.48 2.05 -11.52
CA PRO A 44 -16.89 1.65 -11.42
C PRO A 44 -17.78 2.83 -11.01
N GLN A 45 -19.06 2.83 -11.37
CA GLN A 45 -19.99 3.86 -10.89
C GLN A 45 -20.12 3.79 -9.35
N LYS A 46 -20.11 4.95 -8.69
CA LYS A 46 -20.04 5.04 -7.22
C LYS A 46 -21.20 4.38 -6.50
N ASP A 47 -22.40 4.52 -7.05
CA ASP A 47 -23.66 4.01 -6.49
C ASP A 47 -23.78 2.48 -6.54
N THR A 48 -22.95 1.80 -7.32
CA THR A 48 -22.90 0.33 -7.36
C THR A 48 -22.27 -0.30 -6.11
N GLY A 49 -21.55 0.50 -5.30
CA GLY A 49 -20.77 0.02 -4.16
C GLY A 49 -19.50 -0.76 -4.54
N GLU A 50 -19.20 -0.91 -5.83
CA GLU A 50 -18.08 -1.73 -6.30
C GLU A 50 -16.71 -1.15 -5.90
N GLN A 51 -16.55 0.18 -5.94
CA GLN A 51 -15.32 0.84 -5.50
C GLN A 51 -14.97 0.52 -4.04
N GLN A 52 -16.00 0.49 -3.17
CA GLN A 52 -15.85 0.16 -1.76
C GLN A 52 -15.43 -1.31 -1.57
N LYS A 53 -16.07 -2.24 -2.28
CA LYS A 53 -15.72 -3.66 -2.25
C LYS A 53 -14.28 -3.93 -2.70
N ILE A 54 -13.86 -3.29 -3.79
CA ILE A 54 -12.48 -3.39 -4.28
C ILE A 54 -11.52 -2.86 -3.21
N ALA A 55 -11.82 -1.68 -2.65
CA ALA A 55 -10.97 -1.06 -1.63
C ALA A 55 -10.87 -1.91 -0.36
N ASP A 56 -11.98 -2.47 0.12
CA ASP A 56 -12.00 -3.35 1.30
C ASP A 56 -11.23 -4.65 1.03
N CYS A 57 -11.43 -5.27 -0.13
CA CYS A 57 -10.72 -6.48 -0.52
C CYS A 57 -9.20 -6.27 -0.55
N LEU A 58 -8.72 -5.27 -1.29
CA LEU A 58 -7.29 -5.01 -1.42
C LEU A 58 -6.66 -4.56 -0.10
N SER A 59 -7.36 -3.74 0.68
CA SER A 59 -6.88 -3.35 2.02
C SER A 59 -6.75 -4.56 2.95
N SER A 60 -7.69 -5.50 2.89
CA SER A 60 -7.61 -6.73 3.71
C SER A 60 -6.44 -7.62 3.32
N LEU A 61 -6.05 -7.62 2.04
CA LEU A 61 -4.87 -8.34 1.56
C LEU A 61 -3.58 -7.67 2.04
N ASP A 62 -3.51 -6.33 1.97
CA ASP A 62 -2.36 -5.57 2.49
C ASP A 62 -2.17 -5.80 3.99
N ASP A 63 -3.26 -5.83 4.75
CA ASP A 63 -3.25 -6.15 6.19
C ASP A 63 -2.72 -7.55 6.46
N LEU A 64 -3.16 -8.54 5.66
CA LEU A 64 -2.68 -9.92 5.77
C LEU A 64 -1.19 -10.04 5.44
N ILE A 65 -0.73 -9.39 4.37
CA ILE A 65 0.68 -9.37 3.97
C ILE A 65 1.54 -8.75 5.09
N ARG A 66 1.10 -7.63 5.65
CA ARG A 66 1.76 -6.95 6.77
C ARG A 66 1.86 -7.85 8.00
N ALA A 67 0.74 -8.44 8.43
CA ALA A 67 0.71 -9.34 9.58
C ALA A 67 1.63 -10.56 9.38
N GLN A 68 1.68 -11.10 8.16
CA GLN A 68 2.57 -12.21 7.84
C GLN A 68 4.05 -11.79 7.85
N GLY A 69 4.37 -10.59 7.37
CA GLY A 69 5.71 -10.01 7.46
C GLY A 69 6.19 -9.86 8.91
N GLU A 70 5.34 -9.31 9.77
CA GLU A 70 5.61 -9.17 11.21
C GLU A 70 5.84 -10.53 11.89
N ARG A 71 5.04 -11.55 11.53
CA ARG A 71 5.21 -12.92 12.03
C ARG A 71 6.55 -13.51 11.61
N ILE A 72 6.97 -13.30 10.36
CA ILE A 72 8.26 -13.77 9.85
C ILE A 72 9.41 -13.14 10.64
N GLU A 73 9.38 -11.83 10.85
CA GLU A 73 10.43 -11.13 11.60
C GLU A 73 10.47 -11.57 13.08
N THR A 74 9.31 -11.76 13.69
CA THR A 74 9.22 -12.31 15.06
C THR A 74 9.85 -13.70 15.14
N LEU A 75 9.57 -14.59 14.18
CA LEU A 75 10.15 -15.93 14.14
C LEU A 75 11.66 -15.92 13.89
N LYS A 76 12.15 -15.01 13.04
CA LYS A 76 13.60 -14.83 12.83
C LYS A 76 14.30 -14.39 14.12
N GLN A 77 13.73 -13.44 14.85
CA GLN A 77 14.26 -12.98 16.14
C GLN A 77 14.25 -14.10 17.18
N HIS A 78 13.15 -14.85 17.27
CA HIS A 78 13.03 -16.00 18.16
C HIS A 78 14.10 -17.05 17.84
N LYS A 79 14.24 -17.44 16.56
CA LYS A 79 15.27 -18.38 16.11
C LYS A 79 16.67 -17.89 16.50
N LYS A 80 16.97 -16.61 16.31
CA LYS A 80 18.26 -16.03 16.69
C LYS A 80 18.53 -16.17 18.20
N GLY A 81 17.54 -15.87 19.03
CA GLY A 81 17.64 -16.03 20.48
C GLY A 81 17.89 -17.48 20.91
N LEU A 82 17.16 -18.44 20.34
CA LEU A 82 17.39 -19.87 20.62
C LEU A 82 18.79 -20.33 20.19
N MET A 83 19.27 -19.88 19.03
CA MET A 83 20.63 -20.23 18.57
C MET A 83 21.71 -19.68 19.50
N GLN A 84 21.52 -18.47 20.04
CA GLN A 84 22.43 -17.89 21.05
C GLN A 84 22.43 -18.69 22.36
N GLN A 85 21.28 -19.24 22.76
CA GLN A 85 21.17 -20.09 23.96
C GLN A 85 21.79 -21.48 23.75
N LEU A 86 21.59 -22.08 22.58
CA LEU A 86 22.11 -23.41 22.25
C LEU A 86 23.62 -23.41 22.01
N PHE A 87 24.16 -22.31 21.47
CA PHE A 87 25.58 -22.14 21.19
C PHE A 87 26.08 -20.83 21.82
N PRO A 88 26.21 -20.78 23.16
CA PRO A 88 26.82 -19.64 23.83
C PRO A 88 28.23 -19.46 23.28
N GLN A 89 28.57 -18.25 22.82
CA GLN A 89 29.97 -17.97 22.51
C GLN A 89 30.76 -18.05 23.82
N GLU A 90 31.76 -18.93 23.87
CA GLU A 90 32.71 -18.95 24.96
C GLU A 90 33.35 -17.56 25.03
N VAL A 91 33.10 -16.86 26.14
CA VAL A 91 33.79 -15.61 26.46
C VAL A 91 35.20 -16.01 26.88
N GLY A 92 36.12 -16.04 25.91
CA GLY A 92 37.56 -16.10 26.13
C GLY A 92 38.14 -14.73 26.42
#